data_AF-A0A944APK3-F1
#
_entry.id   AF-A0A944APK3-F1
#
_cell.length_a   1.000
_cell.length_b   1.000
_cell.length_c   1.000
_cell.angle_alpha   90.00
_cell.angle_beta   90.00
_cell.angle_gamma   90.00
#
_symmetry.space_group_name_H-M   'P 1'
#
loop_
_entity.id
_entity.type
_entity.pdbx_description
1 polymer ?
#
loop_
_entity_poly.entity_id
_entity_poly.type
_entity_poly.pdbx_seq_one_letter_code
_entity_poly.pdbx_strand_id
1 'polypeptide(L)'
;MAIIRDSFCCYMPTFWPCAGNSLLATSPFFGPAKCAIIDTPLGTEELAHWEMLGTMIYQCLRGASLAEIEAAGLSGYYTLHNHAVFPSDPNGVPFTTAYIQATGDPVTDLVEDLAAEQKARTAYEHIMSMTNDPALLGPLRFLREREVVHYQRFGECLEIVQRMVPNNNEKVRFVANGRIVTTGDGCHDICPNMRL
;
A
#
# COMPACT_ATOMS: atom_id res chain seq x y z
N MET A 1 -1.60 6.91 -2.09
CA MET A 1 -1.28 5.74 -2.94
C MET A 1 0.16 5.26 -2.66
N ALA A 2 0.52 5.09 -1.38
CA ALA A 2 1.76 4.43 -0.91
C ALA A 2 1.56 2.92 -0.74
N ILE A 3 0.39 2.45 -1.13
CA ILE A 3 -0.19 1.20 -0.69
C ILE A 3 0.29 -0.01 -1.53
N ILE A 4 0.76 0.23 -2.76
CA ILE A 4 1.32 -0.82 -3.63
C ILE A 4 2.81 -1.01 -3.32
N ARG A 5 3.22 -0.88 -2.05
CA ARG A 5 4.61 -1.16 -1.63
C ARG A 5 4.82 -2.66 -1.46
N ASP A 6 3.90 -3.34 -0.77
CA ASP A 6 4.25 -4.63 -0.16
C ASP A 6 3.65 -5.85 -0.87
N SER A 7 2.58 -5.73 -1.65
CA SER A 7 2.02 -6.87 -2.39
C SER A 7 2.97 -7.45 -3.45
N PHE A 8 3.83 -6.62 -4.06
CA PHE A 8 4.82 -7.09 -5.04
C PHE A 8 6.07 -7.68 -4.39
N CYS A 9 6.48 -7.21 -3.20
CA CYS A 9 7.61 -7.80 -2.47
C CYS A 9 7.21 -9.15 -1.81
N CYS A 10 5.97 -9.26 -1.34
CA CYS A 10 5.41 -10.49 -0.78
C CYS A 10 5.14 -11.58 -1.85
N TYR A 11 5.00 -11.22 -3.14
CA TYR A 11 4.77 -12.16 -4.25
C TYR A 11 6.04 -12.78 -4.86
N MET A 12 7.20 -12.63 -4.21
CA MET A 12 8.39 -13.48 -4.42
C MET A 12 8.59 -14.54 -3.30
N PRO A 13 7.61 -15.39 -2.94
CA PRO A 13 7.78 -16.36 -1.85
C PRO A 13 8.41 -17.69 -2.28
N THR A 14 9.07 -17.79 -3.45
CA THR A 14 9.66 -19.06 -3.89
C THR A 14 11.02 -19.38 -3.28
N PHE A 15 11.52 -18.60 -2.30
CA PHE A 15 12.87 -18.79 -1.78
C PHE A 15 13.08 -18.68 -0.26
N TRP A 16 12.08 -18.92 0.61
CA TRP A 16 12.36 -18.93 2.06
C TRP A 16 11.60 -19.99 2.90
N PRO A 17 12.28 -21.06 3.35
CA PRO A 17 11.75 -22.01 4.31
C PRO A 17 12.31 -21.74 5.71
N CYS A 18 12.06 -20.57 6.31
CA CYS A 18 12.53 -20.26 7.68
C CYS A 18 11.63 -19.20 8.36
N ALA A 19 10.34 -19.48 8.50
CA ALA A 19 9.47 -18.74 9.42
C ALA A 19 8.96 -19.69 10.50
N GLY A 20 9.74 -19.81 11.58
CA GLY A 20 9.29 -20.44 12.83
C GLY A 20 8.35 -19.49 13.58
N ASN A 21 7.39 -20.07 14.30
CA ASN A 21 6.26 -19.48 15.03
C ASN A 21 6.57 -18.44 16.15
N SER A 22 7.64 -17.64 16.07
CA SER A 22 7.89 -16.59 17.06
C SER A 22 7.33 -15.25 16.59
N LEU A 23 6.26 -14.79 17.25
CA LEU A 23 5.58 -13.48 17.14
C LEU A 23 6.48 -12.23 17.38
N LEU A 24 7.80 -12.38 17.39
CA LEU A 24 8.79 -11.34 17.70
C LEU A 24 9.97 -11.29 16.72
N ALA A 25 9.95 -12.05 15.62
CA ALA A 25 11.01 -12.00 14.62
C ALA A 25 10.85 -10.74 13.75
N THR A 26 11.56 -9.67 14.08
CA THR A 26 11.77 -8.55 13.16
C THR A 26 12.59 -9.10 11.99
N SER A 27 12.03 -9.12 10.79
CA SER A 27 12.89 -9.34 9.62
C SER A 27 13.89 -8.19 9.52
N PRO A 28 15.08 -8.36 8.92
CA PRO A 28 15.98 -7.24 8.66
C PRO A 28 15.48 -6.25 7.60
N PHE A 29 14.44 -6.61 6.86
CA PHE A 29 13.91 -5.85 5.71
C PHE A 29 12.65 -5.06 6.04
N PHE A 30 11.87 -5.55 7.00
CA PHE A 30 10.64 -4.95 7.51
C PHE A 30 10.87 -4.61 8.98
N GLY A 31 10.32 -3.53 9.50
CA GLY A 31 10.53 -3.06 10.87
C GLY A 31 10.13 -4.08 11.98
N PRO A 32 9.61 -3.63 13.13
CA PRO A 32 9.13 -4.52 14.18
C PRO A 32 8.21 -5.60 13.59
N ALA A 33 8.33 -6.86 14.05
CA ALA A 33 7.57 -8.00 13.51
C ALA A 33 6.07 -7.73 13.44
N LYS A 34 5.55 -6.96 14.42
CA LYS A 34 4.16 -6.53 14.48
C LYS A 34 3.78 -5.59 13.33
N CYS A 35 4.67 -4.69 12.93
CA CYS A 35 4.45 -3.77 11.80
C CYS A 35 4.50 -4.53 10.46
N ALA A 36 5.47 -5.44 10.28
CA ALA A 36 5.54 -6.29 9.09
C ALA A 36 4.28 -7.16 8.90
N ILE A 37 3.68 -7.64 10.00
CA ILE A 37 2.41 -8.38 10.01
C ILE A 37 1.21 -7.47 9.70
N ILE A 38 1.30 -6.15 9.90
CA ILE A 38 0.23 -5.19 9.59
C ILE A 38 0.31 -4.76 8.12
N ASP A 39 1.52 -4.53 7.59
CA ASP A 39 1.67 -4.00 6.23
C ASP A 39 1.30 -5.04 5.16
N THR A 40 1.67 -6.32 5.34
CA THR A 40 1.34 -7.40 4.39
C THR A 40 -0.17 -7.59 4.15
N PRO A 41 -1.03 -7.71 5.19
CA PRO A 41 -2.46 -7.83 4.99
C PRO A 41 -3.10 -6.52 4.49
N LEU A 42 -2.56 -5.35 4.85
CA LEU A 42 -3.05 -4.07 4.33
C LEU A 42 -2.77 -3.93 2.83
N GLY A 43 -1.54 -4.19 2.37
CA GLY A 43 -1.23 -4.17 0.94
C GLY A 43 -2.07 -5.15 0.12
N THR A 44 -2.44 -6.30 0.70
CA THR A 44 -3.34 -7.26 0.05
C THR A 44 -4.77 -6.72 -0.05
N GLU A 45 -5.28 -6.11 1.01
CA GLU A 45 -6.60 -5.48 1.03
C GLU A 45 -6.75 -4.44 -0.08
N GLU A 46 -5.66 -3.76 -0.37
CA GLU A 46 -5.66 -2.62 -1.26
C GLU A 46 -5.62 -2.98 -2.74
N LEU A 47 -5.16 -4.19 -3.06
CA LEU A 47 -5.45 -4.79 -4.35
C LEU A 47 -6.97 -5.01 -4.53
N ALA A 48 -7.70 -5.30 -3.46
CA ALA A 48 -9.16 -5.37 -3.52
C ALA A 48 -9.80 -3.98 -3.67
N HIS A 49 -9.23 -2.93 -3.07
CA HIS A 49 -9.69 -1.55 -3.31
C HIS A 49 -9.52 -1.14 -4.77
N TRP A 50 -8.39 -1.53 -5.38
CA TRP A 50 -8.16 -1.37 -6.82
C TRP A 50 -9.21 -2.08 -7.68
N GLU A 51 -9.57 -3.32 -7.34
CA GLU A 51 -10.64 -4.05 -8.00
C GLU A 51 -12.00 -3.34 -7.85
N MET A 52 -12.30 -2.82 -6.67
CA MET A 52 -13.52 -2.05 -6.41
C MET A 52 -13.59 -0.79 -7.25
N LEU A 53 -12.52 0.02 -7.27
CA LEU A 53 -12.46 1.26 -8.07
C LEU A 53 -12.52 0.97 -9.57
N GLY A 54 -11.76 -0.02 -10.05
CA GLY A 54 -11.81 -0.44 -11.45
C GLY A 54 -13.21 -0.91 -11.86
N THR A 55 -13.88 -1.65 -10.97
CA THR A 55 -15.27 -2.10 -11.18
C THR A 55 -16.25 -0.92 -11.23
N MET A 56 -16.09 0.09 -10.37
CA MET A 56 -16.91 1.31 -10.42
C MET A 56 -16.72 2.05 -11.75
N ILE A 57 -15.47 2.28 -12.17
CA ILE A 57 -15.16 2.95 -13.45
C ILE A 57 -15.75 2.17 -14.63
N TYR A 58 -15.58 0.85 -14.63
CA TYR A 58 -16.19 -0.02 -15.64
C TYR A 58 -17.70 0.14 -15.69
N GLN A 59 -18.37 0.17 -14.54
CA GLN A 59 -19.82 0.34 -14.48
C GLN A 59 -20.27 1.71 -14.98
N CYS A 60 -19.51 2.77 -14.74
CA CYS A 60 -19.78 4.11 -15.28
C CYS A 60 -19.62 4.17 -16.81
N LEU A 61 -18.65 3.46 -17.38
CA LEU A 61 -18.39 3.46 -18.82
C LEU A 61 -19.26 2.45 -19.58
N ARG A 62 -19.71 1.37 -18.93
CA ARG A 62 -20.44 0.28 -19.58
C ARG A 62 -21.75 0.79 -20.19
N GLY A 63 -21.82 0.72 -21.52
CA GLY A 63 -23.01 1.11 -22.29
C GLY A 63 -23.10 2.60 -22.59
N ALA A 64 -22.11 3.41 -22.19
CA ALA A 64 -22.03 4.81 -22.56
C ALA A 64 -21.87 4.94 -24.09
N SER A 65 -22.73 5.75 -24.70
CA SER A 65 -22.64 6.10 -26.12
C SER A 65 -21.42 7.00 -26.37
N LEU A 66 -20.94 7.02 -27.63
CA LEU A 66 -19.82 7.89 -28.00
C LEU A 66 -20.10 9.37 -27.72
N ALA A 67 -21.34 9.82 -27.92
CA ALA A 67 -21.75 11.19 -27.64
C ALA A 67 -21.67 11.55 -26.15
N GLU A 68 -22.01 10.61 -25.25
CA GLU A 68 -21.88 10.82 -23.79
C GLU A 68 -20.41 10.88 -23.37
N ILE A 69 -19.56 10.03 -23.96
CA ILE A 69 -18.11 10.01 -23.72
C ILE A 69 -17.46 11.32 -24.19
N GLU A 70 -17.84 11.81 -25.37
CA GLU A 70 -17.38 13.11 -25.88
C GLU A 70 -17.85 14.26 -24.98
N ALA A 71 -19.12 14.25 -24.54
CA ALA A 71 -19.66 15.26 -23.63
C ALA A 71 -18.96 15.24 -22.25
N ALA A 72 -18.49 14.08 -21.80
CA ALA A 72 -17.71 13.93 -20.57
C ALA A 72 -16.23 14.33 -20.73
N GLY A 73 -15.78 14.70 -21.95
CA GLY A 73 -14.39 15.06 -22.22
C GLY A 73 -13.44 13.86 -22.31
N LEU A 74 -13.95 12.64 -22.52
CA LEU A 74 -13.18 11.39 -22.51
C LEU A 74 -12.81 10.88 -23.92
N SER A 75 -12.92 11.70 -24.96
CA SER A 75 -12.64 11.30 -26.35
C SER A 75 -11.22 10.75 -26.54
N GLY A 76 -10.22 11.37 -25.89
CA GLY A 76 -8.83 10.90 -25.94
C GLY A 76 -8.65 9.53 -25.30
N TYR A 77 -9.28 9.32 -24.14
CA TYR A 77 -9.29 8.03 -23.44
C TYR A 77 -9.95 6.95 -24.29
N TYR A 78 -11.12 7.25 -24.86
CA TYR A 78 -11.88 6.33 -25.73
C TYR A 78 -11.09 5.91 -26.97
N THR A 79 -10.33 6.83 -27.57
CA THR A 79 -9.53 6.55 -28.76
C THR A 79 -8.48 5.46 -28.50
N LEU A 80 -7.89 5.44 -27.30
CA LEU A 80 -6.85 4.48 -26.93
C LEU A 80 -7.40 3.23 -26.24
N HIS A 81 -8.48 3.36 -25.47
CA HIS A 81 -8.94 2.33 -24.54
C HIS A 81 -10.39 1.91 -24.73
N ASN A 82 -11.14 2.55 -25.64
CA ASN A 82 -12.59 2.32 -25.81
C ASN A 82 -13.30 2.45 -24.45
N HIS A 83 -14.06 1.43 -24.00
CA HIS A 83 -14.67 1.36 -22.65
C HIS A 83 -13.83 0.57 -21.63
N ALA A 84 -12.60 0.19 -21.96
CA ALA A 84 -11.76 -0.59 -21.05
C ALA A 84 -11.30 0.26 -19.87
N VAL A 85 -11.05 -0.39 -18.73
CA VAL A 85 -10.43 0.24 -17.56
C VAL A 85 -8.92 0.26 -17.77
N PHE A 86 -8.33 1.45 -17.73
CA PHE A 86 -6.89 1.68 -17.85
C PHE A 86 -6.39 2.46 -16.63
N PRO A 87 -5.29 2.03 -15.99
CA PRO A 87 -4.76 2.68 -14.81
C PRO A 87 -4.05 3.99 -15.17
N SER A 88 -4.81 5.08 -15.20
CA SER A 88 -4.29 6.44 -15.34
C SER A 88 -5.01 7.40 -14.40
N ASP A 89 -4.36 8.52 -14.10
CA ASP A 89 -5.03 9.63 -13.43
C ASP A 89 -6.09 10.31 -14.34
N PRO A 90 -6.91 11.24 -13.82
CA PRO A 90 -7.91 11.95 -14.63
C PRO A 90 -7.34 12.82 -15.77
N ASN A 91 -6.03 13.11 -15.76
CA ASN A 91 -5.34 13.83 -16.83
C ASN A 91 -4.73 12.88 -17.87
N GLY A 92 -4.93 11.56 -17.73
CA GLY A 92 -4.41 10.55 -18.63
C GLY A 92 -2.94 10.18 -18.38
N VAL A 93 -2.35 10.55 -17.24
CA VAL A 93 -1.00 10.13 -16.86
C VAL A 93 -1.05 8.66 -16.42
N PRO A 94 -0.35 7.73 -17.10
CA PRO A 94 -0.37 6.33 -16.72
C PRO A 94 0.20 6.10 -15.32
N PHE A 95 -0.32 5.10 -14.62
CA PHE A 95 0.28 4.62 -13.39
C PHE A 95 1.71 4.14 -13.66
N THR A 96 2.65 4.54 -12.80
CA THR A 96 4.05 4.12 -12.88
C THR A 96 4.58 3.79 -11.48
N THR A 97 5.70 3.06 -11.44
CA THR A 97 6.41 2.74 -10.19
C THR A 97 6.96 3.98 -9.48
N ALA A 98 7.00 5.15 -10.13
CA ALA A 98 7.44 6.40 -9.50
C ALA A 98 6.53 6.85 -8.33
N TYR A 99 5.30 6.33 -8.26
CA TYR A 99 4.37 6.61 -7.16
C TYR A 99 4.53 5.66 -5.95
N ILE A 100 5.34 4.60 -6.09
CA ILE A 100 5.64 3.66 -5.02
C ILE A 100 6.94 4.11 -4.35
N GLN A 101 6.90 4.33 -3.03
CA GLN A 101 8.07 4.69 -2.24
C GLN A 101 8.43 3.55 -1.29
N ALA A 102 9.73 3.28 -1.17
CA ALA A 102 10.29 2.29 -0.26
C ALA A 102 11.75 2.65 -0.03
N THR A 103 12.06 3.19 1.14
CA THR A 103 13.42 3.63 1.46
C THR A 103 14.18 2.62 2.32
N GLY A 104 13.45 1.71 2.98
CA GLY A 104 14.00 0.74 3.93
C GLY A 104 14.24 1.32 5.32
N ASP A 105 13.97 2.61 5.53
CA ASP A 105 13.89 3.21 6.86
C ASP A 105 12.43 3.14 7.37
N PRO A 106 12.14 2.34 8.42
CA PRO A 106 10.77 2.05 8.82
C PRO A 106 10.03 3.29 9.36
N VAL A 107 10.73 4.29 9.89
CA VAL A 107 10.09 5.53 10.37
C VAL A 107 9.67 6.37 9.17
N THR A 108 10.56 6.56 8.20
CA THR A 108 10.29 7.30 6.97
C THR A 108 9.15 6.66 6.20
N ASP A 109 9.24 5.35 5.97
CA ASP A 109 8.26 4.61 5.18
C ASP A 109 6.85 4.66 5.84
N LEU A 110 6.74 4.50 7.18
CA LEU A 110 5.44 4.62 7.88
C LEU A 110 4.87 6.05 7.87
N VAL A 111 5.72 7.08 7.87
CA VAL A 111 5.27 8.47 7.76
C VAL A 111 4.73 8.75 6.35
N GLU A 112 5.34 8.17 5.32
CA GLU A 112 4.83 8.25 3.95
C GLU A 112 3.49 7.51 3.81
N ASP A 113 3.35 6.32 4.41
CA ASP A 113 2.10 5.56 4.43
C ASP A 113 0.97 6.37 5.09
N LEU A 114 1.20 6.96 6.26
CA LEU A 114 0.25 7.86 6.93
C LEU A 114 -0.19 9.03 6.04
N ALA A 115 0.76 9.66 5.35
CA ALA A 115 0.46 10.76 4.44
C ALA A 115 -0.33 10.29 3.21
N ALA A 116 -0.06 9.09 2.72
CA ALA A 116 -0.77 8.49 1.61
C ALA A 116 -2.22 8.16 1.94
N GLU A 117 -2.49 7.61 3.13
CA GLU A 117 -3.85 7.31 3.59
C GLU A 117 -4.69 8.59 3.71
N GLN A 118 -4.10 9.67 4.24
CA GLN A 118 -4.81 10.95 4.33
C GLN A 118 -5.12 11.54 2.96
N LYS A 119 -4.18 11.45 2.01
CA LYS A 119 -4.41 11.91 0.63
C LYS A 119 -5.52 11.11 -0.05
N ALA A 120 -5.55 9.78 0.14
CA ALA A 120 -6.60 8.92 -0.41
C ALA A 120 -7.97 9.26 0.20
N ARG A 121 -8.06 9.38 1.53
CA ARG A 121 -9.28 9.82 2.23
C ARG A 121 -9.82 11.14 1.66
N THR A 122 -8.95 12.15 1.52
CA THR A 122 -9.34 13.45 0.95
C THR A 122 -9.79 13.34 -0.50
N ALA A 123 -9.13 12.52 -1.32
CA ALA A 123 -9.55 12.29 -2.70
C ALA A 123 -10.94 11.66 -2.77
N TYR A 124 -11.24 10.66 -1.95
CA TYR A 124 -12.59 10.08 -1.88
C TYR A 124 -13.63 11.11 -1.42
N GLU A 125 -13.33 11.93 -0.42
CA GLU A 125 -14.23 12.99 0.05
C GLU A 125 -14.51 14.02 -1.05
N HIS A 126 -13.52 14.38 -1.88
CA HIS A 126 -13.74 15.22 -3.06
C HIS A 126 -14.66 14.54 -4.08
N ILE A 127 -14.42 13.27 -4.41
CA ILE A 127 -15.28 12.52 -5.36
C ILE A 127 -16.71 12.44 -4.84
N MET A 128 -16.90 12.13 -3.55
CA MET A 128 -18.20 12.07 -2.91
C MET A 128 -18.94 13.42 -2.96
N SER A 129 -18.23 14.55 -2.98
CA SER A 129 -18.85 15.88 -3.11
C SER A 129 -19.33 16.21 -4.53
N MET A 130 -18.86 15.44 -5.54
CA MET A 130 -19.19 15.66 -6.95
C MET A 130 -20.35 14.81 -7.46
N THR A 131 -20.86 13.88 -6.65
CA THR A 131 -21.94 12.97 -7.06
C THR A 131 -22.97 12.76 -5.96
N ASN A 132 -24.22 12.55 -6.37
CA ASN A 132 -25.32 12.15 -5.49
C ASN A 132 -25.77 10.69 -5.74
N ASP A 133 -25.08 9.95 -6.62
CA ASP A 133 -25.45 8.58 -6.97
C ASP A 133 -25.17 7.63 -5.79
N PRO A 134 -26.21 7.01 -5.18
CA PRO A 134 -26.02 6.07 -4.07
C PRO A 134 -25.14 4.86 -4.45
N ALA A 135 -25.14 4.45 -5.71
CA ALA A 135 -24.34 3.32 -6.20
C ALA A 135 -22.84 3.62 -6.17
N LEU A 136 -22.45 4.90 -6.30
CA LEU A 136 -21.07 5.36 -6.14
C LEU A 136 -20.76 5.71 -4.69
N LEU A 137 -21.69 6.36 -4.00
CA LEU A 137 -21.49 6.81 -2.62
C LEU A 137 -21.31 5.65 -1.63
N GLY A 138 -21.99 4.52 -1.83
CA GLY A 138 -21.85 3.35 -0.95
C GLY A 138 -20.40 2.82 -0.89
N PRO A 139 -19.83 2.38 -2.03
CA PRO A 139 -18.43 1.95 -2.10
C PRO A 139 -17.43 3.02 -1.68
N LEU A 140 -17.63 4.29 -2.07
CA LEU A 140 -16.73 5.38 -1.68
C LEU A 140 -16.69 5.61 -0.16
N ARG A 141 -17.84 5.49 0.53
CA ARG A 141 -17.88 5.58 2.00
C ARG A 141 -17.09 4.44 2.64
N PHE A 142 -17.25 3.23 2.12
CA PHE A 142 -16.48 2.08 2.59
C PHE A 142 -14.97 2.31 2.43
N LEU A 143 -14.49 2.65 1.23
CA LEU A 143 -13.07 2.93 0.97
C LEU A 143 -12.56 4.06 1.88
N ARG A 144 -13.32 5.15 2.01
CA ARG A 144 -12.99 6.27 2.89
C ARG A 144 -12.88 5.87 4.36
N GLU A 145 -13.72 4.95 4.84
CA GLU A 145 -13.62 4.42 6.21
C GLU A 145 -12.39 3.52 6.39
N ARG A 146 -12.00 2.77 5.35
CA ARG A 146 -10.78 1.95 5.37
C ARG A 146 -9.53 2.82 5.52
N GLU A 147 -9.44 3.96 4.83
CA GLU A 147 -8.25 4.83 4.95
C GLU A 147 -8.09 5.39 6.36
N VAL A 148 -9.20 5.62 7.09
CA VAL A 148 -9.14 6.02 8.50
C VAL A 148 -8.59 4.90 9.37
N VAL A 149 -9.00 3.65 9.10
CA VAL A 149 -8.50 2.48 9.83
C VAL A 149 -7.03 2.25 9.50
N HIS A 150 -6.63 2.31 8.24
CA HIS A 150 -5.25 2.15 7.80
C HIS A 150 -4.35 3.22 8.41
N TYR A 151 -4.77 4.48 8.38
CA TYR A 151 -4.05 5.58 9.05
C TYR A 151 -3.83 5.30 10.54
N GLN A 152 -4.86 4.82 11.25
CA GLN A 152 -4.73 4.47 12.67
C GLN A 152 -3.74 3.31 12.88
N ARG A 153 -3.77 2.29 12.02
CA ARG A 153 -2.85 1.14 12.10
C ARG A 153 -1.40 1.53 11.83
N PHE A 154 -1.14 2.34 10.81
CA PHE A 154 0.20 2.87 10.57
C PHE A 154 0.66 3.78 11.71
N GLY A 155 -0.24 4.53 12.34
CA GLY A 155 0.07 5.38 13.49
C GLY A 155 0.47 4.56 14.72
N GLU A 156 -0.27 3.50 15.02
CA GLU A 156 0.09 2.52 16.06
C GLU A 156 1.46 1.88 15.77
N CYS A 157 1.72 1.49 14.52
CA CYS A 157 3.02 0.97 14.09
C CYS A 157 4.15 1.99 14.30
N LEU A 158 3.94 3.24 13.87
CA LEU A 158 4.93 4.30 13.97
C LEU A 158 5.32 4.56 15.43
N GLU A 159 4.33 4.63 16.32
CA GLU A 159 4.59 4.79 17.75
C GLU A 159 5.43 3.63 18.32
N ILE A 160 5.12 2.39 17.94
CA ILE A 160 5.89 1.21 18.36
C ILE A 160 7.32 1.28 17.84
N VAL A 161 7.51 1.57 16.55
CA VAL A 161 8.83 1.69 15.91
C VAL A 161 9.65 2.76 16.62
N GLN A 162 9.10 3.95 16.82
CA GLN A 162 9.81 5.07 17.43
C GLN A 162 10.21 4.79 18.88
N ARG A 163 9.41 4.00 19.63
CA ARG A 163 9.80 3.54 20.98
C ARG A 163 10.91 2.48 20.96
N MET A 164 11.05 1.74 19.86
CA MET A 164 12.08 0.71 19.69
C MET A 164 13.40 1.26 19.15
N VAL A 165 13.35 2.32 18.34
CA VAL A 165 14.55 3.02 17.87
C VAL A 165 15.17 3.79 19.06
N PRO A 166 16.39 3.45 19.53
CA PRO A 166 16.96 4.10 20.68
C PRO A 166 17.43 5.50 20.28
N ASN A 167 17.28 6.47 21.17
CA ASN A 167 17.88 7.79 21.00
C ASN A 167 19.39 7.63 20.70
N ASN A 168 19.85 8.14 19.53
CA ASN A 168 21.25 8.20 19.05
C ASN A 168 21.80 7.08 18.13
N ASN A 169 21.07 6.59 17.12
CA ASN A 169 21.62 5.62 16.14
C ASN A 169 22.15 4.31 16.78
N GLU A 170 21.70 3.96 17.98
CA GLU A 170 22.05 2.67 18.57
C GLU A 170 21.31 1.57 17.82
N LYS A 171 22.08 0.62 17.29
CA LYS A 171 21.52 -0.56 16.63
C LYS A 171 20.69 -1.36 17.64
N VAL A 172 19.38 -1.45 17.41
CA VAL A 172 18.48 -2.29 18.22
C VAL A 172 18.89 -3.75 18.07
N ARG A 173 19.14 -4.40 19.20
CA ARG A 173 19.52 -5.81 19.32
C ARG A 173 18.29 -6.66 19.57
N PHE A 174 17.99 -7.58 18.67
CA PHE A 174 16.91 -8.56 18.82
C PHE A 174 17.47 -9.98 18.79
N VAL A 175 16.74 -10.94 19.36
CA VAL A 175 17.16 -12.35 19.30
C VAL A 175 16.36 -13.07 18.23
N ALA A 176 17.03 -13.47 17.14
CA ALA A 176 16.48 -14.32 16.09
C ALA A 176 17.19 -15.68 16.10
N ASN A 177 16.45 -16.79 16.20
CA ASN A 177 17.01 -18.16 16.25
C ASN A 177 18.14 -18.35 17.28
N GLY A 178 18.03 -17.71 18.45
CA GLY A 178 19.04 -17.78 19.51
C GLY A 178 20.31 -16.94 19.28
N ARG A 179 20.33 -16.07 18.26
CA ARG A 179 21.42 -15.12 18.00
C ARG A 179 20.95 -13.68 18.17
N ILE A 180 21.83 -12.82 18.69
CA ILE A 180 21.60 -11.38 18.74
C ILE A 180 21.85 -10.81 17.34
N VAL A 181 20.83 -10.23 16.74
CA VAL A 181 20.84 -9.55 15.45
C VAL A 181 20.62 -8.06 15.70
N THR A 182 21.40 -7.22 15.05
CA THR A 182 21.27 -5.77 15.11
C THR A 182 20.56 -5.20 13.89
N THR A 183 19.80 -4.13 14.06
CA THR A 183 19.35 -3.29 12.93
C THR A 183 20.57 -2.84 12.11
N GLY A 184 20.55 -3.17 10.81
CA GLY A 184 21.67 -2.95 9.89
C GLY A 184 22.60 -4.14 9.66
N ASP A 185 22.31 -5.31 10.21
CA ASP A 185 22.96 -6.56 9.81
C ASP A 185 22.37 -7.05 8.48
N GLY A 186 23.21 -7.46 7.54
CA GLY A 186 22.77 -7.88 6.21
C GLY A 186 22.04 -9.22 6.25
N CYS A 187 21.29 -9.54 5.20
CA CYS A 187 20.62 -10.84 5.04
C CYS A 187 21.56 -12.05 5.28
N HIS A 188 22.83 -11.89 4.90
CA HIS A 188 23.89 -12.88 5.10
C HIS A 188 24.23 -13.17 6.57
N ASP A 189 24.15 -12.15 7.43
CA ASP A 189 24.48 -12.26 8.85
C ASP A 189 23.37 -12.96 9.64
N ILE A 190 22.14 -12.92 9.11
CA ILE A 190 20.93 -13.46 9.73
C ILE A 190 20.69 -14.90 9.28
N CYS A 191 21.07 -15.23 8.05
CA CYS A 191 21.01 -16.57 7.48
C CYS A 191 22.31 -16.92 6.74
N PRO A 192 23.32 -17.46 7.45
CA PRO A 192 24.64 -17.75 6.86
C PRO A 192 24.62 -18.82 5.75
N ASN A 193 23.50 -19.53 5.58
CA ASN A 193 23.31 -20.54 4.55
C ASN A 193 22.56 -20.04 3.30
N MET A 194 22.14 -18.76 3.26
CA MET A 194 21.62 -18.17 2.03
C MET A 194 22.81 -17.86 1.12
N ARG A 195 23.13 -18.78 0.20
CA ARG A 195 23.89 -18.43 -1.01
C ARG A 195 22.87 -17.97 -2.05
N LEU A 196 23.13 -16.79 -2.63
CA LEU A 196 22.49 -16.33 -3.87
C LEU A 196 22.68 -17.35 -4.99
#